data_AF-A0A8J3I0V5-F1
#
_entry.id   AF-A0A8J3I0V5-F1
#
_cell.length_a   1.000
_cell.length_b   1.000
_cell.length_c   1.000
_cell.angle_alpha   90.00
_cell.angle_beta   90.00
_cell.angle_gamma   90.00
#
_symmetry.space_group_name_H-M   'P 1'
#
loop_
_entity.id
_entity.type
_entity.pdbx_description
1 polymer ?
#
loop_
_entity_poly.entity_id
_entity_poly.type
_entity_poly.pdbx_seq_one_letter_code
_entity_poly.pdbx_strand_id
1 'polypeptide(L)'
;MWYETLPELSQTTSMTVAPGDRIAAVMELEPGSHKQWVLSLQDVTQGTMYTTKITYPSSQVYADFIVEDPYIHSIEMDAPLFPLQRFSPVQFTNAQVHYFDGWYSIGALKMLQISMAQNEEVLASPSRITLPDSFSVRHA
;
A
#
# COMPACT_ATOMS: atom_id res chain seq x y z
N MET A 1 -2.08 1.15 12.63
CA MET A 1 -1.27 1.48 11.44
C MET A 1 0.13 0.90 11.60
N TRP A 2 0.77 0.45 10.52
CA TRP A 2 2.08 -0.20 10.55
C TRP A 2 2.91 0.16 9.32
N TYR A 3 4.20 -0.14 9.36
CA TYR A 3 5.10 -0.18 8.19
C TYR A 3 5.94 -1.45 8.24
N GLU A 4 6.48 -1.88 7.11
CA GLU A 4 7.29 -3.11 7.03
C GLU A 4 8.44 -2.95 6.03
N THR A 5 9.52 -3.67 6.29
CA THR A 5 10.69 -3.80 5.42
C THR A 5 11.02 -5.27 5.27
N LEU A 6 10.43 -5.93 4.27
CA LEU A 6 10.64 -7.36 4.05
C LEU A 6 12.13 -7.70 3.92
N PRO A 7 12.64 -8.75 4.59
CA PRO A 7 11.87 -9.82 5.24
C PRO A 7 11.66 -9.63 6.76
N GLU A 8 11.78 -8.42 7.30
CA GLU A 8 11.45 -8.18 8.71
C GLU A 8 9.93 -8.13 8.89
N LEU A 9 9.46 -8.49 10.09
CA LEU A 9 8.04 -8.36 10.46
C LEU A 9 7.62 -6.88 10.51
N SER A 10 6.35 -6.64 10.21
CA SER A 10 5.71 -5.33 10.37
C SER A 10 5.93 -4.68 11.74
N GLN A 11 6.12 -3.36 11.73
CA GLN A 11 6.31 -2.51 12.89
C GLN A 11 5.08 -1.62 13.09
N THR A 12 4.40 -1.82 14.22
CA THR A 12 3.19 -1.04 14.57
C THR A 12 3.56 0.38 15.00
N THR A 13 2.82 1.35 14.49
CA THR A 13 2.91 2.76 14.89
C THR A 13 1.94 3.07 16.04
N SER A 14 2.11 4.21 16.71
CA SER A 14 1.17 4.69 17.73
C SER A 14 -0.12 5.30 17.16
N MET A 15 -0.27 5.38 15.83
CA MET A 15 -1.47 5.95 15.20
C MET A 15 -2.67 5.02 15.34
N THR A 16 -3.79 5.61 15.72
CA THR A 16 -5.12 4.98 15.73
C THR A 16 -5.89 5.36 14.46
N VAL A 17 -6.72 4.46 13.96
CA VAL A 17 -7.65 4.69 12.84
C VAL A 17 -9.03 4.17 13.21
N ALA A 18 -10.06 4.80 12.66
CA ALA A 18 -11.45 4.44 12.80
C ALA A 18 -12.11 4.17 11.44
N PRO A 19 -13.20 3.39 11.40
CA PRO A 19 -13.95 3.20 10.17
C PRO A 19 -14.39 4.53 9.55
N GLY A 20 -14.08 4.72 8.27
CA GLY A 20 -14.42 5.93 7.51
C GLY A 20 -13.32 7.00 7.46
N ASP A 21 -12.19 6.78 8.15
CA ASP A 21 -11.05 7.71 8.07
C ASP A 21 -10.41 7.73 6.69
N ARG A 22 -9.87 8.89 6.34
CA ARG A 22 -9.08 9.10 5.13
C ARG A 22 -7.61 9.04 5.49
N ILE A 23 -6.90 8.07 4.93
CA ILE A 23 -5.48 7.87 5.19
C ILE A 23 -4.66 8.30 3.97
N ALA A 24 -3.60 9.07 4.21
CA ALA A 24 -2.55 9.34 3.24
C ALA A 24 -1.29 8.58 3.64
N ALA A 25 -0.67 7.89 2.68
CA ALA A 25 0.58 7.18 2.84
C ALA A 25 1.57 7.63 1.76
N VAL A 26 2.80 7.93 2.16
CA VAL A 26 3.85 8.43 1.28
C VAL A 26 5.15 7.72 1.62
N MET A 27 5.85 7.24 0.59
CA MET A 27 7.20 6.70 0.68
C MET A 27 8.11 7.50 -0.25
N GLU A 28 9.16 8.10 0.28
CA GLU A 28 10.10 8.91 -0.49
C GLU A 28 11.53 8.42 -0.26
N LEU A 29 12.26 8.18 -1.36
CA LEU A 29 13.69 7.92 -1.31
C LEU A 29 14.42 9.25 -1.08
N GLU A 30 15.31 9.31 -0.09
CA GLU A 30 16.09 10.53 0.16
C GLU A 30 16.93 10.89 -1.08
N PRO A 31 17.02 12.18 -1.45
CA PRO A 31 17.78 12.61 -2.62
C PRO A 31 19.22 12.10 -2.60
N GLY A 32 19.64 11.45 -3.70
CA GLY A 32 20.98 10.87 -3.85
C GLY A 32 21.21 9.56 -3.09
N SER A 33 20.18 9.03 -2.43
CA SER A 33 20.24 7.74 -1.76
C SER A 33 19.77 6.61 -2.68
N HIS A 34 20.20 5.38 -2.36
CA HIS A 34 19.66 4.15 -2.95
C HIS A 34 19.02 3.23 -1.92
N LYS A 35 18.90 3.69 -0.67
CA LYS A 35 18.41 2.86 0.43
C LYS A 35 17.78 3.62 1.60
N GLN A 36 17.89 4.94 1.66
CA GLN A 36 17.31 5.71 2.77
C GLN A 36 15.94 6.19 2.34
N TRP A 37 14.90 5.77 3.07
CA TRP A 37 13.53 6.14 2.78
C TRP A 37 12.92 6.90 3.95
N VAL A 38 12.08 7.88 3.63
CA VAL A 38 11.17 8.53 4.56
C VAL A 38 9.79 7.94 4.31
N LEU A 39 9.21 7.33 5.34
CA LEU A 39 7.84 6.82 5.33
C LEU A 39 6.97 7.78 6.13
N SER A 40 5.84 8.20 5.54
CA SER A 40 4.86 9.05 6.22
C SER A 40 3.47 8.45 6.10
N LEU A 41 2.78 8.39 7.24
CA LEU A 41 1.38 8.00 7.36
C LEU A 41 0.63 9.16 8.01
N GLN A 42 -0.51 9.53 7.45
CA GLN A 42 -1.37 10.58 7.99
C GLN A 42 -2.81 10.09 8.00
N ASP A 43 -3.46 10.21 9.16
CA ASP A 43 -4.90 10.20 9.23
C ASP A 43 -5.38 11.63 8.97
N VAL A 44 -5.89 11.87 7.77
CA VAL A 44 -6.35 13.19 7.32
C VAL A 44 -7.63 13.59 8.06
N THR A 45 -8.45 12.63 8.45
CA THR A 45 -9.69 12.88 9.20
C THR A 45 -9.39 13.33 10.63
N GLN A 46 -8.48 12.63 11.31
CA GLN A 46 -8.12 12.93 12.70
C GLN A 46 -6.97 13.93 12.84
N GLY A 47 -6.26 14.24 11.75
CA GLY A 47 -5.10 15.13 11.73
C GLY A 47 -3.84 14.55 12.37
N THR A 48 -3.80 13.24 12.65
CA THR A 48 -2.63 12.59 13.24
C THR A 48 -1.64 12.17 12.15
N MET A 49 -0.35 12.17 12.48
CA MET A 49 0.72 11.83 11.53
C MET A 49 1.82 11.03 12.22
N TYR A 50 2.41 10.10 11.48
CA TYR A 50 3.60 9.37 11.83
C TYR A 50 4.60 9.44 10.68
N THR A 51 5.85 9.76 11.00
CA THR A 51 6.95 9.76 10.03
C THR A 51 8.13 9.01 10.62
N THR A 52 8.76 8.15 9.82
CA THR A 52 9.99 7.45 10.19
C THR A 52 10.97 7.40 9.04
N LYS A 53 12.25 7.25 9.37
CA LYS A 53 13.32 7.00 8.40
C LYS A 53 13.78 5.56 8.52
N ILE A 54 13.89 4.88 7.39
CA ILE A 54 14.37 3.50 7.32
C ILE A 54 15.56 3.39 6.36
N THR A 55 16.44 2.43 6.64
CA THR A 55 17.48 2.00 5.69
C THR A 55 17.06 0.67 5.07
N TYR A 56 16.60 0.71 3.83
CA TYR A 56 16.12 -0.44 3.07
C TYR A 56 16.63 -0.43 1.62
N PRO A 57 17.58 -1.32 1.26
CA PRO A 57 18.10 -1.41 -0.10
C PRO A 57 17.11 -2.16 -1.01
N SER A 58 16.09 -1.46 -1.53
CA SER A 58 15.14 -2.02 -2.50
C SER A 58 15.68 -1.94 -3.93
N SER A 59 15.10 -2.75 -4.83
CA SER A 59 15.42 -2.70 -6.27
C SER A 59 14.87 -1.45 -6.98
N GLN A 60 13.86 -0.78 -6.38
CA GLN A 60 13.21 0.43 -6.91
C GLN A 60 12.56 0.24 -8.29
N VAL A 61 12.26 -1.00 -8.69
CA VAL A 61 11.72 -1.32 -10.02
C VAL A 61 10.20 -1.22 -10.09
N TYR A 62 9.51 -1.44 -8.96
CA TYR A 62 8.05 -1.49 -8.89
C TYR A 62 7.51 -0.59 -7.78
N ALA A 63 6.29 -0.13 -7.98
CA ALA A 63 5.49 0.58 -7.01
C ALA A 63 4.07 0.04 -7.08
N ASP A 64 3.50 -0.29 -5.92
CA ASP A 64 2.25 -1.02 -5.83
C ASP A 64 1.25 -0.29 -4.92
N PHE A 65 -0.02 -0.40 -5.27
CA PHE A 65 -1.16 0.08 -4.47
C PHE A 65 -2.10 -1.10 -4.30
N ILE A 66 -2.18 -1.66 -3.10
CA ILE A 66 -2.78 -2.98 -2.87
C ILE A 66 -3.76 -3.00 -1.71
N VAL A 67 -4.72 -3.92 -1.81
CA VAL A 67 -5.37 -4.54 -0.65
C VAL A 67 -4.81 -5.95 -0.59
N GLU A 68 -4.28 -6.33 0.56
CA GLU A 68 -3.64 -7.63 0.79
C GLU A 68 -4.44 -8.50 1.76
N ASP A 69 -4.20 -9.80 1.69
CA ASP A 69 -4.57 -10.78 2.72
C ASP A 69 -3.26 -11.26 3.35
N PRO A 70 -2.83 -10.69 4.49
CA PRO A 70 -1.50 -10.95 5.02
C PRO A 70 -1.42 -12.27 5.80
N TYR A 71 -0.22 -12.84 5.88
CA TYR A 71 0.06 -13.98 6.74
C TYR A 71 -0.02 -13.61 8.22
N ILE A 72 -0.46 -14.56 9.04
CA ILE A 72 -0.51 -14.39 10.50
C ILE A 72 0.91 -14.37 11.05
N HIS A 73 1.40 -13.17 11.40
CA HIS A 73 2.64 -12.95 12.16
C HIS A 73 3.85 -13.68 11.56
N SER A 74 3.92 -13.78 10.23
CA SER A 74 4.93 -14.57 9.54
C SER A 74 5.32 -13.90 8.23
N ILE A 75 6.54 -14.23 7.80
CA ILE A 75 7.13 -13.87 6.52
C ILE A 75 7.24 -15.09 5.59
N GLU A 76 6.81 -16.26 6.07
CA GLU A 76 6.87 -17.54 5.35
C GLU A 76 5.66 -17.68 4.42
N MET A 77 5.89 -18.17 3.20
CA MET A 77 4.84 -18.26 2.16
C MET A 77 3.80 -19.36 2.41
N ASP A 78 4.07 -20.30 3.30
CA ASP A 78 3.16 -21.39 3.70
C ASP A 78 2.48 -21.12 5.06
N ALA A 79 2.70 -19.94 5.64
CA ALA A 79 2.03 -19.54 6.85
C ALA A 79 0.50 -19.42 6.64
N PRO A 80 -0.30 -19.64 7.69
CA PRO A 80 -1.74 -19.40 7.60
C PRO A 80 -2.03 -17.90 7.40
N LEU A 81 -3.03 -17.61 6.57
CA LEU A 81 -3.57 -16.26 6.38
C LEU A 81 -4.51 -15.87 7.52
N PHE A 82 -4.66 -14.57 7.76
CA PHE A 82 -5.79 -14.10 8.57
C PHE A 82 -7.11 -14.48 7.88
N PRO A 83 -8.20 -14.73 8.62
CA PRO A 83 -9.51 -14.88 7.99
C PRO A 83 -9.86 -13.58 7.26
N LEU A 84 -9.92 -13.63 5.92
CA LEU A 84 -10.25 -12.46 5.11
C LEU A 84 -11.62 -11.90 5.53
N GLN A 85 -11.61 -10.66 6.02
CA GLN A 85 -12.83 -9.99 6.44
C GLN A 85 -13.55 -9.39 5.24
N ARG A 86 -14.88 -9.40 5.27
CA ARG A 86 -15.67 -8.62 4.31
C ARG A 86 -15.43 -7.13 4.54
N PHE A 87 -15.13 -6.40 3.48
CA PHE A 87 -14.90 -4.96 3.53
C PHE A 87 -15.77 -4.20 2.54
N SER A 88 -16.13 -2.97 2.91
CA SER A 88 -16.70 -2.01 1.97
C SER A 88 -15.64 -1.58 0.95
N PRO A 89 -16.02 -1.11 -0.26
CA PRO A 89 -15.06 -0.73 -1.28
C PRO A 89 -13.97 0.22 -0.75
N VAL A 90 -12.71 -0.20 -0.87
CA VAL A 90 -11.55 0.62 -0.52
C VAL A 90 -11.19 1.48 -1.73
N GLN A 91 -11.07 2.79 -1.55
CA GLN A 91 -10.76 3.72 -2.63
C GLN A 91 -9.33 4.24 -2.48
N PHE A 92 -8.55 4.08 -3.53
CA PHE A 92 -7.27 4.76 -3.71
C PHE A 92 -7.51 5.96 -4.61
N THR A 93 -7.08 7.13 -4.16
CA THR A 93 -7.20 8.40 -4.88
C THR A 93 -5.88 9.14 -4.81
N ASN A 94 -5.60 10.01 -5.79
CA ASN A 94 -4.34 10.73 -5.87
C ASN A 94 -3.13 9.78 -5.86
N ALA A 95 -3.28 8.59 -6.45
CA ALA A 95 -2.23 7.58 -6.48
C ALA A 95 -1.17 7.95 -7.52
N GLN A 96 0.03 8.28 -7.05
CA GLN A 96 1.12 8.76 -7.87
C GLN A 96 2.42 8.05 -7.53
N VAL A 97 3.30 7.94 -8.51
CA VAL A 97 4.64 7.40 -8.34
C VAL A 97 5.65 8.43 -8.82
N HIS A 98 6.72 8.61 -8.06
CA HIS A 98 7.85 9.41 -8.50
C HIS A 98 8.78 8.54 -9.34
N TYR A 99 8.85 8.82 -10.63
CA TYR A 99 9.67 8.06 -11.57
C TYR A 99 10.40 9.02 -12.51
N PHE A 100 11.69 8.77 -12.74
CA PHE A 100 12.55 9.60 -13.58
C PHE A 100 12.65 11.07 -13.11
N ASP A 101 11.85 11.96 -13.68
CA ASP A 101 11.94 13.42 -13.51
C ASP A 101 10.75 14.03 -12.76
N GLY A 102 9.80 13.23 -12.28
CA GLY A 102 8.68 13.77 -11.52
C GLY A 102 7.65 12.77 -11.04
N TRP A 103 6.56 13.33 -10.52
CA TRP A 103 5.38 12.60 -10.08
C TRP A 103 4.46 12.32 -11.25
N TYR A 104 4.15 11.04 -11.44
CA TYR A 104 3.24 10.57 -12.46
C TYR A 104 2.04 9.91 -11.82
N SER A 105 0.85 10.23 -12.33
CA SER A 105 -0.35 9.48 -12.02
C SER A 105 -0.20 8.02 -12.43
N ILE A 106 -0.70 7.09 -11.62
CA ILE A 106 -0.75 5.66 -11.99
C ILE A 106 -1.59 5.41 -13.24
N GLY A 107 -2.59 6.25 -13.53
CA GLY A 107 -3.45 6.15 -14.70
C GLY A 107 -2.74 6.48 -16.02
N ALA A 108 -1.59 7.16 -15.96
CA ALA A 108 -0.77 7.50 -17.13
C ALA A 108 0.32 6.45 -17.43
N LEU A 109 0.49 5.44 -16.58
CA LEU A 109 1.60 4.50 -16.65
C LEU A 109 1.14 3.13 -17.14
N LYS A 110 2.11 2.34 -17.63
CA LYS A 110 1.87 0.92 -17.88
C LYS A 110 1.83 0.20 -16.54
N MET A 111 0.75 -0.51 -16.29
CA MET A 111 0.48 -1.17 -15.01
C MET A 111 -0.04 -2.60 -15.22
N LEU A 112 0.05 -3.40 -14.16
CA LEU A 112 -0.66 -4.67 -14.05
C LEU A 112 -1.76 -4.52 -13.00
N GLN A 113 -2.96 -4.98 -13.32
CA GLN A 113 -4.05 -5.08 -12.36
C GLN A 113 -4.24 -6.54 -11.99
N ILE A 114 -4.19 -6.83 -10.69
CA ILE A 114 -4.26 -8.18 -10.15
C ILE A 114 -5.47 -8.26 -9.21
N SER A 115 -6.28 -9.31 -9.38
CA SER A 115 -7.35 -9.64 -8.43
C SER A 115 -6.82 -10.59 -7.36
N MET A 116 -7.32 -10.44 -6.14
CA MET A 116 -7.06 -11.40 -5.06
C MET A 116 -7.89 -12.65 -5.33
N ALA A 117 -7.24 -13.82 -5.29
CA ALA A 117 -7.91 -15.10 -5.46
C ALA A 117 -7.34 -16.15 -4.52
N GLN A 118 -8.19 -17.09 -4.07
CA GLN A 118 -7.82 -18.24 -3.28
C GLN A 118 -8.62 -19.45 -3.77
N ASN A 119 -7.97 -20.59 -3.97
CA ASN A 119 -8.63 -21.82 -4.48
C ASN A 119 -9.45 -21.58 -5.76
N GLU A 120 -8.91 -20.79 -6.69
CA GLU A 120 -9.56 -20.38 -7.96
C GLU A 120 -10.78 -19.44 -7.80
N GLU A 121 -11.17 -19.11 -6.58
CA GLU A 121 -12.22 -18.13 -6.29
C GLU A 121 -11.63 -16.72 -6.19
N VAL A 122 -12.24 -15.77 -6.89
CA VAL A 122 -11.88 -14.35 -6.78
C VAL A 122 -12.50 -13.78 -5.51
N LEU A 123 -11.66 -13.30 -4.59
CA LEU A 123 -12.08 -12.74 -3.29
C LEU A 123 -12.19 -11.22 -3.32
N ALA A 124 -11.35 -10.55 -4.11
CA ALA A 124 -11.43 -9.11 -4.30
C ALA A 124 -10.89 -8.70 -5.67
N SER A 125 -11.48 -7.65 -6.26
CA SER A 125 -11.07 -7.14 -7.57
C SER A 125 -10.94 -5.62 -7.60
N PRO A 126 -9.86 -5.09 -8.21
CA PRO A 126 -9.75 -3.66 -8.49
C PRO A 126 -10.68 -3.27 -9.64
N SER A 127 -11.24 -2.06 -9.59
CA SER A 127 -11.85 -1.43 -10.76
C SER A 127 -10.78 -1.05 -11.78
N ARG A 128 -11.17 -0.75 -13.01
CA ARG A 128 -10.25 -0.18 -13.99
C ARG A 128 -9.61 1.09 -13.43
N ILE A 129 -8.31 1.22 -13.61
CA ILE A 129 -7.60 2.47 -13.36
C ILE A 129 -7.74 3.31 -14.63
N THR A 130 -8.29 4.51 -14.47
CA THR A 130 -8.32 5.53 -15.52
C THR A 130 -7.70 6.80 -14.99
N LEU A 131 -7.34 7.72 -15.90
CA LEU A 131 -7.05 9.08 -15.48
C LEU A 131 -8.22 9.65 -14.62
N PRO A 132 -7.93 10.48 -13.60
CA PRO A 132 -6.61 10.97 -13.24
C PRO A 132 -5.75 9.92 -12.53
N ASP A 133 -6.15 9.32 -11.40
CA ASP A 133 -5.22 8.52 -10.57
C ASP A 133 -5.95 7.74 -9.46
N SER A 134 -7.08 7.14 -9.80
CA SER A 134 -7.96 6.51 -8.81
C SER A 134 -8.48 5.15 -9.23
N PHE A 135 -8.68 4.28 -8.25
CA PHE A 135 -9.40 3.01 -8.40
C PHE A 135 -10.02 2.58 -7.06
N SER A 136 -10.96 1.64 -7.13
CA SER A 136 -11.53 1.01 -5.95
C SER A 136 -11.26 -0.48 -5.96
N VAL A 137 -11.01 -1.07 -4.80
CA VAL A 137 -10.98 -2.52 -4.61
C VAL A 137 -12.28 -2.94 -3.91
N ARG A 138 -12.96 -3.95 -4.46
CA ARG A 138 -14.22 -4.48 -3.92
C ARG A 138 -14.02 -5.94 -3.52
N HIS A 139 -14.47 -6.29 -2.32
CA HIS A 139 -14.67 -7.68 -1.94
C HIS A 139 -15.77 -8.29 -2.84
N ALA A 140 -15.58 -9.54 -3.26
CA ALA A 140 -16.52 -10.30 -4.08
C ALA A 140 -17.81 -10.69 -3.33
#